data_AF-A0A142XQV5-F1
#
_entry.id   AF-A0A142XQV5-F1
#
_cell.length_a   1.000
_cell.length_b   1.000
_cell.length_c   1.000
_cell.angle_alpha   90.00
_cell.angle_beta   90.00
_cell.angle_gamma   90.00
#
_symmetry.space_group_name_H-M   'P 1'
#
loop_
_entity.id
_entity.type
_entity.pdbx_description
1 polymer ?
#
loop_
_entity_poly.entity_id
_entity_poly.type
_entity_poly.pdbx_seq_one_letter_code
_entity_poly.pdbx_strand_id
1 'polypeptide(L)'
;MVAMAKKKPKGGKHTTNRKPMLLPEAWDAIAQELATAAGQPKMWKVVELLKREAEAKGMTNLPRPPWVKEKPEEEGDEKPKK
;
A
#
# COMPACT_ATOMS: atom_id res chain seq x y z
N MET A 1 21.14 14.87 -40.99
CA MET A 1 20.23 15.40 -39.95
C MET A 1 20.22 14.41 -38.79
N VAL A 2 20.79 14.77 -37.64
CA VAL A 2 20.83 13.89 -36.46
C VAL A 2 19.57 14.17 -35.64
N ALA A 3 18.61 13.24 -35.68
CA ALA A 3 17.38 13.35 -34.89
C ALA A 3 17.72 13.15 -33.39
N MET A 4 17.48 14.19 -32.58
CA MET A 4 17.65 14.11 -31.13
C MET A 4 16.65 13.11 -30.54
N ALA A 5 17.17 11.99 -30.03
CA ALA A 5 16.37 11.02 -29.29
C ALA A 5 15.83 11.67 -28.00
N LYS A 6 14.51 11.90 -27.95
CA LYS A 6 13.81 12.35 -26.74
C LYS A 6 14.10 11.39 -25.59
N LYS A 7 14.83 11.84 -24.58
CA LYS A 7 15.11 11.10 -23.35
C LYS A 7 13.78 10.78 -22.65
N LYS A 8 13.45 9.49 -22.52
CA LYS A 8 12.23 9.06 -21.82
C LYS A 8 12.23 9.66 -20.40
N PRO A 9 11.11 10.23 -19.94
CA PRO A 9 11.02 10.76 -18.58
C PRO A 9 11.36 9.64 -17.60
N LYS A 10 12.33 9.89 -16.72
CA LYS A 10 12.72 8.98 -15.64
C LYS A 10 11.47 8.80 -14.78
N GLY A 11 10.86 7.62 -14.84
CA GLY A 11 9.60 7.32 -14.14
C GLY A 11 9.69 7.76 -12.69
N GLY A 12 8.64 8.45 -12.22
CA GLY A 12 8.57 9.00 -10.87
C GLY A 12 8.92 7.93 -9.84
N LYS A 13 9.98 8.17 -9.07
CA LYS A 13 10.41 7.28 -8.00
C LYS A 13 9.26 7.25 -6.97
N HIS A 14 8.55 6.13 -6.86
CA HIS A 14 7.54 5.97 -5.79
C HIS A 14 8.24 6.20 -4.44
N THR A 15 7.77 7.18 -3.67
CA THR A 15 8.40 7.64 -2.41
C THR A 15 8.07 6.74 -1.22
N THR A 16 7.19 5.75 -1.39
CA THR A 16 6.82 4.80 -0.33
C THR A 16 8.03 3.97 0.09
N ASN A 17 8.45 4.09 1.35
CA ASN A 17 9.48 3.23 1.93
C ASN A 17 8.98 1.78 1.99
N ARG A 18 9.65 0.85 1.31
CA ARG A 18 9.25 -0.55 1.22
C ARG A 18 10.21 -1.41 2.04
N LYS A 19 9.67 -2.24 2.92
CA LYS A 19 10.42 -3.31 3.58
C LYS A 19 10.19 -4.63 2.83
N PRO A 20 11.24 -5.40 2.51
CA PRO A 20 11.07 -6.72 1.93
C PRO A 20 10.43 -7.66 2.96
N MET A 21 9.47 -8.46 2.50
CA MET A 21 8.85 -9.54 3.27
C MET A 21 9.20 -10.85 2.58
N LEU A 22 9.80 -11.78 3.31
CA LEU A 22 10.07 -13.12 2.81
C LEU A 22 8.86 -14.00 3.12
N LEU A 23 8.34 -14.65 2.09
CA LEU A 23 7.28 -15.64 2.19
C LEU A 23 7.81 -16.98 1.69
N PRO A 24 7.42 -18.11 2.30
CA PRO A 24 7.68 -19.43 1.72
C PRO A 24 7.03 -19.55 0.34
N GLU A 25 7.69 -20.22 -0.59
CA GLU A 25 7.31 -20.26 -2.01
C GLU A 25 5.86 -20.70 -2.25
N ALA A 26 5.41 -21.77 -1.59
CA ALA A 26 4.04 -22.26 -1.71
C ALA A 26 3.00 -21.22 -1.24
N TRP A 27 3.31 -20.47 -0.19
CA TRP A 27 2.43 -19.41 0.32
C TRP A 27 2.47 -18.16 -0.56
N ASP A 28 3.61 -17.88 -1.19
CA ASP A 28 3.72 -16.77 -2.14
C ASP A 28 2.85 -16.99 -3.38
N ALA A 29 2.81 -18.24 -3.89
CA ALA A 29 1.94 -18.63 -5.00
C ALA A 29 0.45 -18.44 -4.65
N ILE A 30 0.03 -18.90 -3.47
CA ILE A 30 -1.35 -18.71 -2.99
C ILE A 30 -1.68 -17.23 -2.84
N ALA A 31 -0.77 -16.43 -2.26
CA ALA A 31 -0.97 -14.99 -2.12
C ALA A 31 -1.09 -14.29 -3.48
N GLN A 32 -0.33 -14.74 -4.48
CA GLN A 32 -0.40 -14.24 -5.84
C GLN A 32 -1.74 -14.57 -6.51
N GLU A 33 -2.21 -15.81 -6.41
CA GLU A 33 -3.51 -16.23 -6.96
C GLU A 33 -4.67 -15.44 -6.36
N LEU A 34 -4.69 -15.29 -5.03
CA LEU A 34 -5.72 -14.53 -4.32
C LEU A 34 -5.73 -13.05 -4.72
N ALA A 35 -4.56 -12.47 -4.94
CA ALA A 35 -4.42 -11.09 -5.39
C ALA A 35 -4.89 -10.91 -6.84
N THR A 36 -4.50 -11.83 -7.72
CA THR A 36 -4.93 -11.86 -9.12
C THR A 36 -6.45 -12.03 -9.25
N ALA A 37 -7.05 -12.93 -8.48
CA ALA A 37 -8.50 -13.12 -8.43
C ALA A 37 -9.26 -11.85 -7.99
N ALA A 38 -8.65 -11.05 -7.10
CA ALA A 38 -9.19 -9.77 -6.65
C ALA A 38 -8.85 -8.59 -7.60
N GLY A 39 -8.07 -8.81 -8.67
CA GLY A 39 -7.63 -7.75 -9.58
C GLY A 39 -6.72 -6.70 -8.94
N GLN A 40 -6.01 -7.05 -7.86
CA GLN A 40 -5.21 -6.13 -7.06
C GLN A 40 -3.74 -6.59 -6.92
N PRO A 41 -2.80 -5.69 -6.62
CA PRO A 41 -1.43 -6.06 -6.28
C PRO A 41 -1.37 -6.97 -5.04
N LYS A 42 -0.47 -7.96 -5.04
CA LYS A 42 -0.25 -8.87 -3.90
C LYS A 42 -0.08 -8.16 -2.57
N MET A 43 0.71 -7.07 -2.54
CA MET A 43 0.89 -6.25 -1.34
C MET A 43 -0.42 -5.69 -0.78
N TRP A 44 -1.39 -5.35 -1.64
CA TRP A 44 -2.67 -4.82 -1.19
C TRP A 44 -3.47 -5.90 -0.47
N LYS A 45 -3.51 -7.09 -1.08
CA LYS A 45 -4.20 -8.23 -0.50
C LYS A 45 -3.64 -8.61 0.88
N VAL A 46 -2.31 -8.62 1.02
CA VAL A 46 -1.66 -8.91 2.31
C VAL A 46 -2.04 -7.89 3.39
N VAL A 47 -2.00 -6.59 3.07
CA VAL A 47 -2.35 -5.53 4.02
C VAL A 47 -3.84 -5.55 4.36
N GLU A 48 -4.74 -5.89 3.42
CA GLU A 48 -6.16 -6.08 3.72
C GLU A 48 -6.41 -7.25 4.70
N LEU A 49 -5.71 -8.37 4.51
CA LEU A 49 -5.81 -9.53 5.41
C LEU A 49 -5.34 -9.17 6.82
N LEU A 50 -4.20 -8.48 6.94
CA LEU A 50 -3.68 -7.99 8.21
C LEU A 50 -4.66 -7.03 8.89
N LYS A 51 -5.25 -6.12 8.12
CA LYS A 51 -6.25 -5.17 8.63
C LYS A 51 -7.46 -5.90 9.21
N ARG A 52 -8.04 -6.87 8.46
CA ARG A 52 -9.19 -7.66 8.93
C ARG A 52 -8.89 -8.43 10.21
N GLU A 53 -7.71 -9.05 10.28
CA GLU A 53 -7.32 -9.81 11.47
C GLU A 53 -7.12 -8.90 12.69
N ALA A 54 -6.54 -7.72 12.48
CA ALA A 54 -6.34 -6.75 13.54
C ALA A 54 -7.65 -6.13 14.03
N GLU A 55 -8.58 -5.81 13.13
CA GLU A 55 -9.95 -5.38 13.47
C GLU A 55 -10.69 -6.46 14.27
N ALA A 56 -10.60 -7.72 13.86
CA ALA A 56 -11.18 -8.85 14.60
C ALA A 56 -10.59 -9.01 16.01
N LYS A 57 -9.33 -8.62 16.21
CA LYS A 57 -8.66 -8.58 17.51
C LYS A 57 -8.94 -7.29 18.30
N GLY A 58 -9.77 -6.40 17.79
CA GLY A 58 -10.12 -5.12 18.44
C GLY A 58 -9.02 -4.06 18.37
N MET A 59 -8.05 -4.18 17.48
CA MET A 59 -7.04 -3.15 17.27
C MET A 59 -7.65 -1.96 16.52
N THR A 60 -7.75 -0.82 17.19
CA THR A 60 -8.34 0.41 16.62
C THR A 60 -7.31 1.32 15.96
N ASN A 61 -6.03 1.22 16.33
CA ASN A 61 -4.94 2.05 15.80
C ASN A 61 -4.22 1.39 14.62
N LEU A 62 -4.93 1.18 13.50
CA LEU A 62 -4.34 0.59 12.30
C LEU A 62 -3.79 1.66 11.36
N PRO A 63 -2.55 1.51 10.86
CA PRO A 63 -2.00 2.44 9.90
C PRO A 63 -2.81 2.42 8.61
N ARG A 64 -2.97 3.58 7.99
CA ARG A 64 -3.65 3.70 6.69
C ARG A 64 -2.89 2.90 5.61
N PRO A 65 -3.59 2.20 4.70
CA PRO A 65 -2.94 1.50 3.61
C PRO A 65 -2.18 2.46 2.68
N PRO A 66 -1.00 2.07 2.15
CA PRO A 66 -0.08 2.98 1.43
C PRO A 66 -0.58 3.49 0.07
N TRP A 67 -1.71 3.00 -0.43
CA TRP A 67 -2.33 3.43 -1.69
C TRP A 67 -3.52 4.38 -1.50
N VAL A 68 -3.98 4.58 -0.28
CA VAL A 68 -4.96 5.62 0.03
C VAL A 68 -4.19 6.95 0.12
N LYS A 69 -4.15 7.69 -0.99
CA LYS A 69 -3.65 9.07 -0.98
C LYS A 69 -4.58 9.88 -0.07
N GLU A 70 -3.99 10.66 0.83
CA GLU A 70 -4.69 11.74 1.51
C GLU A 70 -5.50 12.52 0.45
N LYS A 71 -6.83 12.56 0.59
CA LYS A 71 -7.43 13.89 0.52
C LYS A 71 -6.82 14.65 1.69
N PRO A 72 -6.41 15.92 1.51
CA PRO A 72 -5.90 16.71 2.62
C PRO A 72 -6.91 16.56 3.76
N GLU A 73 -6.46 15.94 4.84
CA GLU A 73 -7.28 15.83 6.04
C GLU A 73 -7.41 17.25 6.56
N GLU A 74 -8.65 17.69 6.72
CA GLU A 74 -8.96 18.77 7.64
C GLU A 74 -8.39 18.37 9.00
N GLU A 75 -7.26 18.98 9.29
CA GLU A 75 -6.65 19.09 10.59
C GLU A 75 -7.71 19.67 11.54
N GLY A 76 -8.22 18.86 12.46
CA GLY A 76 -9.32 19.28 13.31
C GLY A 76 -9.58 18.37 14.50
N ASP A 77 -8.52 17.73 14.99
CA ASP A 77 -8.48 17.05 16.29
C ASP A 77 -9.01 17.99 17.38
N GLU A 78 -9.95 17.44 18.13
CA GLU A 78 -10.62 17.97 19.30
C GLU A 78 -9.62 18.57 20.30
N LYS A 79 -9.64 19.89 20.47
CA LYS A 79 -8.87 20.57 21.53
C LYS A 79 -9.76 20.68 22.78
N PRO A 80 -9.48 19.98 23.90
CA PRO A 80 -10.23 20.17 25.13
C PRO A 80 -9.65 21.33 25.99
N LYS A 81 -10.57 22.00 26.72
CA LYS A 81 -10.39 22.95 27.85
C LYS A 81 -9.86 24.35 27.46
N LYS A 82 -10.36 25.46 28.02
CA LYS A 82 -10.96 25.72 29.34
C LYS A 82 -11.81 26.99 29.27
#